data_AF-A0A1G1XND9-F1
#
_entry.id   AF-A0A1G1XND9-F1
#
_cell.length_a   1.000
_cell.length_b   1.000
_cell.length_c   1.000
_cell.angle_alpha   90.00
_cell.angle_beta   90.00
_cell.angle_gamma   90.00
#
_symmetry.space_group_name_H-M   'P 1'
#
loop_
_entity.id
_entity.type
_entity.pdbx_description
1 polymer ?
#
loop_
_entity_poly.entity_id
_entity_poly.type
_entity_poly.pdbx_seq_one_letter_code
_entity_poly.pdbx_strand_id
1 'polypeptide(L)' 'MLESGIKAETLLIILHDIEEEIRADGISQQKKALLFHQLGSVHSLMGDKDQQKFAWRQAEKLDPDNDFIRNSVKSLK' A
#
# COMPACT_ATOMS: atom_id res chain seq x y z
N MET A 1 14.64 -9.41 -25.28
CA MET A 1 15.21 -9.05 -23.97
C MET A 1 14.07 -8.41 -23.19
N LEU A 2 13.66 -9.00 -22.06
CA LEU A 2 12.39 -8.69 -21.40
C LEU A 2 12.33 -7.20 -20.97
N GLU A 3 11.57 -6.38 -21.70
CA GLU A 3 11.09 -5.06 -21.23
C GLU A 3 9.92 -5.26 -20.23
N SER A 4 10.02 -6.23 -19.31
CA SER A 4 8.91 -6.69 -18.47
C SER A 4 8.94 -6.09 -17.05
N GLY A 5 9.37 -4.84 -16.92
CA GLY A 5 9.31 -4.08 -15.68
C GLY A 5 8.27 -2.98 -15.78
N ILE A 6 7.40 -2.84 -14.79
CA ILE A 6 6.61 -1.62 -14.62
C ILE A 6 7.59 -0.45 -14.55
N LYS A 7 7.38 0.59 -15.36
CA LYS A 7 8.26 1.77 -15.35
C LYS A 7 8.20 2.43 -13.97
N ALA A 8 9.35 2.82 -13.42
CA ALA A 8 9.42 3.47 -12.11
C ALA A 8 8.53 4.72 -12.02
N GLU A 9 8.44 5.48 -13.11
CA GLU A 9 7.55 6.65 -13.24
C GLU A 9 6.08 6.29 -13.00
N THR A 10 5.63 5.13 -13.48
CA THR A 10 4.25 4.66 -13.27
C THR A 10 4.00 4.35 -11.79
N LEU A 11 4.97 3.76 -11.09
CA LEU A 11 4.84 3.49 -9.65
C LEU A 11 4.77 4.80 -8.84
N LEU A 12 5.53 5.83 -9.24
CA LEU A 12 5.48 7.14 -8.58
C LEU A 12 4.14 7.85 -8.76
N ILE A 13 3.54 7.79 -9.96
CA ILE A 13 2.21 8.34 -10.21
C ILE A 13 1.16 7.62 -9.35
N ILE A 14 1.17 6.29 -9.35
CA ILE A 14 0.24 5.50 -8.54
C ILE A 14 0.40 5.81 -7.04
N LEU A 15 1.64 5.92 -6.57
CA LEU A 15 1.93 6.25 -5.18
C LEU A 15 1.34 7.61 -4.78
N HIS A 16 1.56 8.63 -5.62
CA HIS A 16 0.99 9.96 -5.42
C HIS A 16 -0.54 9.92 -5.36
N ASP A 17 -1.19 9.23 -6.30
CA ASP A 17 -2.65 9.14 -6.36
C ASP A 17 -3.23 8.45 -5.12
N ILE A 18 -2.60 7.37 -4.66
CA ILE A 18 -3.00 6.67 -3.42
C ILE A 18 -2.83 7.59 -2.21
N GLU A 19 -1.71 8.32 -2.10
CA GLU A 19 -1.48 9.25 -0.99
C GLU A 19 -2.54 10.36 -0.92
N GLU A 20 -2.90 10.94 -2.07
CA GLU A 20 -3.96 11.94 -2.15
C GLU A 20 -5.31 11.37 -1.74
N GLU A 21 -5.65 10.14 -2.17
CA GLU A 21 -6.90 9.50 -1.78
C GLU A 21 -6.94 9.15 -0.29
N ILE A 22 -5.81 8.77 0.32
CA ILE A 22 -5.68 8.57 1.77
C ILE A 22 -5.92 9.87 2.55
N ARG A 23 -5.48 11.00 2.01
CA ARG A 23 -5.64 12.35 2.60
C ARG A 23 -7.05 12.90 2.40
N ALA A 24 -7.79 12.43 1.39
CA ALA A 24 -9.13 12.89 1.10
C ALA A 24 -10.09 12.65 2.27
N ASP A 25 -10.89 13.66 2.59
CA ASP A 25 -11.98 13.54 3.54
C ASP A 25 -13.15 12.72 2.95
N GLY A 26 -13.92 12.07 3.81
CA GLY A 26 -15.15 11.38 3.42
C GLY A 26 -14.99 9.91 2.96
N ILE A 27 -13.78 9.35 2.97
CA ILE A 27 -13.60 7.90 2.78
C ILE A 27 -13.78 7.13 4.10
N SER A 28 -14.30 5.90 4.00
CA SER A 28 -14.45 5.02 5.17
C SER A 28 -13.10 4.52 5.68
N GLN A 29 -13.05 4.10 6.94
CA GLN A 29 -11.85 3.50 7.54
C GLN A 29 -11.41 2.24 6.79
N GLN A 30 -12.35 1.41 6.35
CA GLN A 30 -12.08 0.20 5.56
C GLN A 30 -11.49 0.55 4.19
N LYS A 31 -12.03 1.56 3.50
CA LYS A 31 -11.47 2.04 2.23
C LYS A 31 -10.05 2.60 2.44
N LYS A 32 -9.86 3.39 3.50
CA LYS A 32 -8.55 3.93 3.87
C LYS A 32 -7.55 2.81 4.19
N ALA A 33 -7.99 1.73 4.84
CA ALA A 33 -7.17 0.55 5.12
C ALA A 33 -6.70 -0.13 3.83
N LEU A 34 -7.60 -0.32 2.85
CA LEU A 34 -7.26 -0.87 1.54
C LEU A 34 -6.27 0.02 0.77
N LEU A 35 -6.42 1.34 0.83
CA LEU A 35 -5.48 2.27 0.21
C LEU A 35 -4.08 2.20 0.85
N PHE A 36 -3.99 2.13 2.19
CA PHE A 36 -2.71 1.89 2.85
C PHE A 36 -2.11 0.52 2.50
N HIS A 37 -2.93 -0.50 2.29
CA HIS A 37 -2.46 -1.81 1.83
C HIS A 37 -1.87 -1.73 0.41
N GLN A 38 -2.55 -1.02 -0.49
CA GLN A 38 -2.08 -0.76 -1.85
C GLN A 38 -0.79 0.06 -1.85
N LEU A 39 -0.70 1.11 -1.03
CA LEU A 39 0.50 1.92 -0.84
C LEU A 39 1.70 1.02 -0.45
N GLY A 40 1.52 0.13 0.52
CA GLY A 40 2.59 -0.79 0.92
C GLY A 40 2.98 -1.78 -0.19
N SER A 41 2.01 -2.21 -1.02
CA SER A 41 2.29 -3.05 -2.18
C SER A 41 3.13 -2.32 -3.24
N VAL A 42 2.85 -1.03 -3.47
CA VAL A 42 3.64 -0.19 -4.39
C VAL A 42 5.06 0.01 -3.86
N HIS A 43 5.22 0.35 -2.59
CA HIS A 43 6.55 0.44 -1.96
C HIS A 43 7.31 -0.89 -2.02
N SER A 44 6.63 -2.03 -1.87
CA SER A 44 7.24 -3.36 -2.06
C SER A 44 7.77 -3.54 -3.49
N LEU A 45 7.03 -3.11 -4.52
CA LEU A 45 7.48 -3.17 -5.91
C LEU A 45 8.68 -2.25 -6.16
N MET A 46 8.77 -1.13 -5.43
CA MET A 46 9.90 -0.21 -5.47
C MET A 46 11.10 -0.69 -4.63
N GLY A 47 10.97 -1.77 -3.87
CA GLY A 47 12.01 -2.26 -2.95
C GLY A 47 12.14 -1.46 -1.65
N ASP A 48 11.24 -0.51 -1.40
CA ASP A 48 11.22 0.31 -0.18
C ASP A 48 10.53 -0.44 0.97
N LYS A 49 11.31 -1.30 1.64
CA LYS A 49 10.81 -2.17 2.70
C LYS A 49 10.31 -1.43 3.94
N ASP A 50 10.90 -0.27 4.24
CA ASP A 50 10.52 0.51 5.42
C ASP A 50 9.15 1.13 5.22
N GLN A 51 8.90 1.74 4.06
CA GLN A 51 7.59 2.29 3.74
C GLN A 51 6.54 1.21 3.49
N GLN A 52 6.91 0.09 2.88
CA GLN A 52 6.03 -1.09 2.77
C GLN A 52 5.49 -1.49 4.16
N LYS A 53 6.40 -1.68 5.12
CA LYS A 53 6.06 -2.09 6.49
C LYS A 53 5.23 -1.04 7.21
N PHE A 54 5.56 0.24 7.04
CA PHE A 54 4.78 1.34 7.60
C PHE A 54 3.33 1.32 7.09
N ALA A 55 3.16 1.28 5.77
CA ALA A 55 1.85 1.35 5.12
C ALA A 55 0.97 0.13 5.47
N TRP A 56 1.51 -1.09 5.40
CA TRP A 56 0.74 -2.29 5.79
C TRP A 56 0.34 -2.31 7.27
N ARG A 57 1.14 -1.73 8.17
CA ARG A 57 0.75 -1.57 9.57
C ARG A 57 -0.34 -0.52 9.78
N GLN A 58 -0.34 0.57 8.99
CA GLN A 58 -1.47 1.51 9.01
C GLN A 58 -2.74 0.83 8.51
N ALA A 59 -2.65 0.01 7.47
CA ALA A 59 -3.78 -0.77 6.97
C ALA A 59 -4.39 -1.68 8.07
N GLU A 60 -3.56 -2.47 8.75
CA GLU A 60 -4.01 -3.37 9.84
C GLU A 60 -4.60 -2.61 11.02
N LYS A 61 -4.07 -1.42 11.34
CA LYS A 61 -4.62 -0.58 12.40
C LYS A 61 -6.04 -0.08 12.09
N LEU A 62 -6.32 0.20 10.82
CA LEU A 62 -7.61 0.74 10.38
C LEU A 62 -8.66 -0.36 10.19
N ASP A 63 -8.23 -1.57 9.82
CA ASP A 63 -9.10 -2.72 9.59
C ASP A 63 -8.43 -4.03 10.06
N PRO A 64 -8.39 -4.30 11.39
CA PRO A 64 -7.64 -5.41 11.97
C PRO A 64 -8.26 -6.79 11.70
N ASP A 65 -9.55 -6.82 11.37
CA ASP A 65 -10.29 -8.06 11.09
C ASP A 65 -10.18 -8.48 9.61
N ASN A 66 -9.54 -7.66 8.78
CA ASN A 66 -9.34 -7.94 7.36
C ASN A 66 -8.24 -8.98 7.14
N ASP A 67 -8.66 -10.19 6.77
CA ASP A 67 -7.77 -11.31 6.50
C ASP A 67 -6.70 -11.01 5.45
N PHE A 68 -7.05 -10.28 4.40
CA PHE A 68 -6.13 -9.95 3.33
C PHE A 68 -5.00 -9.05 3.83
N ILE A 69 -5.33 -7.98 4.55
CA ILE A 69 -4.35 -7.06 5.15
C ILE A 69 -3.47 -7.80 6.17
N ARG A 70 -4.09 -8.59 7.04
CA ARG A 70 -3.40 -9.38 8.07
C ARG A 70 -2.41 -10.37 7.47
N ASN A 71 -2.73 -10.99 6.34
CA ASN A 71 -1.81 -11.90 5.65
C ASN A 71 -0.60 -11.17 5.07
N SER A 72 -0.76 -9.95 4.54
CA SER A 72 0.37 -9.13 4.08
C SER A 72 1.26 -8.67 5.24
N VAL A 73 0.71 -8.28 6.39
CA VAL A 73 1.53 -7.92 7.56
C VAL A 73 2.33 -9.13 8.07
N LYS A 74 1.72 -10.33 8.08
CA LYS A 74 2.42 -11.57 8.46
C LYS A 74 3.60 -11.92 7.55
N SER A 75 3.59 -11.47 6.28
CA SER A 75 4.67 -11.74 5.34
C SER A 75 5.86 -10.78 5.46
N LEU A 76 5.82 -9.80 6.37
CA LEU A 76 6.94 -8.90 6.67
C LEU A 76 8.06 -9.53 7.52
N LYS A 77 7.94 -10.83 7.83
CA LYS A 77 8.86 -11.58 8.69
C LYS A 77 10.16 -11.96 8.00
#